data_AF-A0A929SG93-F1
#
_entry.id   AF-A0A929SG93-F1
#
_cell.length_a   1.000
_cell.length_b   1.000
_cell.length_c   1.000
_cell.angle_alpha   90.00
_cell.angle_beta   90.00
_cell.angle_gamma   90.00
#
_symmetry.space_group_name_H-M   'P 1'
#
loop_
_entity.id
_entity.type
_entity.pdbx_description
1 polymer ?
#
loop_
_entity_poly.entity_id
_entity_poly.type
_entity_poly.pdbx_seq_one_letter_code
_entity_poly.pdbx_strand_id
1 'polypeptide(L)'
;MAVTQAQVAQLYVALFNRAPEGDGFRAWVAAGATKTQAQIANEMLASPATAPYYASLGIDISTNRGYVELIYKNILGKDYVRDPDGINAWVRHLDAGHSRGDTLVKLFEVATSAEARAADPVAAAVFANKTEIASYMAQKIADIRQDLSGDYDYREFQEIIKTTTATNLDEQKARIDALAASTVHNLSTDSNEILGSVGQDIFNAVADSVVSNATLKPTDKIDGGGGENTLNVRVNDSFNGMTTGYIKHIDNLNLTSTAPTAKTFNARGIEGLKKVTLDSQNGLNLLNPQNIVDISLQNVTSNAANGFKLDYNSSTIAGVNDTQNLTLDKVNLHKYAITGVTGSDDAGINIPNIENLNISTKGEKSNVTIKSGAGTGNHYKNITVKGNTDLTVKAESDRIEKFDASAFTATLDYTYKALASTPSGATSVIKGGS
;
A
#
# COMPACT_ATOMS: atom_id res chain seq x y z
N MET A 1 -25.76 -23.16 13.87
CA MET A 1 -25.04 -22.46 14.95
C MET A 1 -24.95 -21.00 14.57
N ALA A 2 -25.11 -20.07 15.50
CA ALA A 2 -24.94 -18.64 15.22
C ALA A 2 -23.51 -18.34 14.81
N VAL A 3 -23.32 -17.41 13.87
CA VAL A 3 -21.99 -16.97 13.43
C VAL A 3 -21.28 -16.22 14.56
N THR A 4 -20.02 -16.57 14.81
CA THR A 4 -19.19 -15.91 15.84
C THR A 4 -18.55 -14.62 15.32
N GLN A 5 -18.08 -13.76 16.22
CA GLN A 5 -17.29 -12.58 15.86
C GLN A 5 -16.07 -12.95 15.01
N ALA A 6 -15.32 -13.99 15.41
CA ALA A 6 -14.16 -14.47 14.65
C ALA A 6 -14.55 -14.89 13.22
N GLN A 7 -15.69 -15.54 13.03
CA GLN A 7 -16.17 -15.93 11.71
C GLN A 7 -16.56 -14.74 10.83
N VAL A 8 -17.14 -13.68 11.41
CA VAL A 8 -17.39 -12.42 10.68
C VAL A 8 -16.06 -11.74 10.32
N ALA A 9 -15.09 -11.73 11.23
CA ALA A 9 -13.78 -11.13 10.98
C ALA A 9 -13.01 -11.87 9.87
N GLN A 10 -13.07 -13.21 9.84
CA GLN A 10 -12.55 -14.02 8.74
C GLN A 10 -13.14 -13.61 7.39
N LEU A 11 -14.46 -13.37 7.32
CA LEU A 11 -15.12 -12.92 6.09
C LEU A 11 -14.61 -11.55 5.64
N TYR A 12 -14.42 -10.61 6.56
CA TYR A 12 -13.84 -9.29 6.24
C TYR A 12 -12.41 -9.39 5.69
N VAL A 13 -11.56 -10.19 6.34
CA VAL A 13 -10.19 -10.43 5.87
C VAL A 13 -10.20 -11.11 4.50
N ALA A 14 -11.01 -12.14 4.31
CA ALA A 14 -11.01 -12.94 3.09
C ALA A 14 -11.60 -12.19 1.89
N LEU A 15 -12.76 -11.54 2.07
CA LEU A 15 -13.45 -10.83 0.99
C LEU A 15 -12.78 -9.49 0.71
N PHE A 16 -12.45 -8.72 1.75
CA PHE A 16 -12.08 -7.32 1.57
C PHE A 16 -10.61 -7.02 1.84
N ASN A 17 -9.82 -7.96 2.37
CA ASN A 17 -8.45 -7.74 2.85
C ASN A 17 -8.34 -6.49 3.76
N ARG A 18 -9.35 -6.33 4.61
CA ARG A 18 -9.58 -5.13 5.42
C ARG A 18 -10.25 -5.52 6.73
N ALA A 19 -9.93 -4.82 7.80
CA ALA A 19 -10.64 -4.94 9.06
C ALA A 19 -12.01 -4.25 8.99
N PRO A 20 -13.04 -4.76 9.67
CA PRO A 20 -14.30 -4.04 9.84
C PRO A 20 -14.18 -2.91 10.88
N GLU A 21 -15.10 -1.95 10.82
CA GLU A 21 -15.40 -1.09 11.98
C GLU A 21 -16.46 -1.74 12.87
N GLY A 22 -16.66 -1.19 14.06
CA GLY A 22 -17.49 -1.80 15.10
C GLY A 22 -18.97 -1.91 14.80
N ASP A 23 -19.62 -0.87 14.30
CA ASP A 23 -21.05 -0.80 14.01
C ASP A 23 -21.46 -1.81 12.93
N GLY A 24 -20.80 -1.80 11.77
CA GLY A 24 -21.05 -2.76 10.70
C GLY A 24 -20.64 -4.18 11.08
N PHE A 25 -19.55 -4.35 11.84
CA PHE A 25 -19.21 -5.67 12.39
C PHE A 25 -20.32 -6.24 13.26
N ARG A 26 -20.84 -5.44 14.21
CA ARG A 26 -21.95 -5.86 15.08
C ARG A 26 -23.22 -6.14 14.28
N ALA A 27 -23.50 -5.38 13.22
CA ALA A 27 -24.63 -5.63 12.33
C ALA A 27 -24.51 -7.00 11.64
N TRP A 28 -23.34 -7.36 11.13
CA TRP A 28 -23.11 -8.68 10.51
C TRP A 28 -23.14 -9.83 11.52
N VAL A 29 -22.60 -9.63 12.73
CA VAL A 29 -22.70 -10.62 13.81
C VAL A 29 -24.16 -10.84 14.20
N ALA A 30 -24.95 -9.77 14.33
CA ALA A 30 -26.38 -9.86 14.65
C ALA A 30 -27.17 -10.56 13.52
N ALA A 31 -26.89 -10.23 12.26
CA ALA A 31 -27.48 -10.93 11.11
C ALA A 31 -27.12 -12.43 11.09
N GLY A 32 -25.94 -12.78 11.62
CA GLY A 32 -25.45 -14.15 11.79
C GLY A 32 -26.14 -14.97 12.88
N ALA A 33 -27.03 -14.38 13.69
CA ALA A 33 -27.73 -15.11 14.76
C ALA A 33 -28.60 -16.26 14.24
N THR A 34 -29.18 -16.12 13.04
CA THR A 34 -30.08 -17.10 12.41
C THR A 34 -29.55 -17.65 11.08
N LYS A 35 -28.32 -17.31 10.71
CA LYS A 35 -27.71 -17.64 9.41
C LYS A 35 -26.41 -18.43 9.60
N THR A 36 -25.99 -19.12 8.55
CA THR A 36 -24.66 -19.74 8.48
C THR A 36 -23.61 -18.71 8.04
N GLN A 37 -22.32 -19.01 8.28
CA GLN A 37 -21.22 -18.17 7.79
C GLN A 37 -21.25 -18.04 6.26
N ALA A 38 -21.65 -19.09 5.53
CA ALA A 38 -21.80 -19.07 4.08
C ALA A 38 -22.93 -18.14 3.62
N GLN A 39 -24.06 -18.12 4.33
CA GLN A 39 -25.15 -17.18 4.05
C GLN A 39 -24.71 -15.73 4.29
N ILE A 40 -24.01 -15.44 5.38
CA ILE A 40 -23.45 -14.11 5.63
C ILE A 40 -22.43 -13.72 4.56
N ALA A 41 -21.56 -14.63 4.13
CA ALA A 41 -20.62 -14.38 3.04
C ALA A 41 -21.33 -13.99 1.73
N ASN A 42 -22.39 -14.73 1.37
CA ASN A 42 -23.20 -14.43 0.18
C ASN A 42 -23.90 -13.05 0.30
N GLU A 43 -24.38 -12.68 1.48
CA GLU A 43 -25.01 -11.37 1.73
C GLU A 43 -24.01 -10.21 1.70
N MET A 44 -22.82 -10.39 2.28
CA MET A 44 -21.73 -9.43 2.16
C MET A 44 -21.34 -9.21 0.70
N LEU A 45 -21.23 -10.28 -0.10
CA LEU A 45 -20.94 -10.20 -1.52
C LEU A 45 -22.06 -9.47 -2.31
N ALA A 46 -23.31 -9.65 -1.92
CA ALA A 46 -24.47 -9.00 -2.53
C ALA A 46 -24.71 -7.56 -2.03
N SER A 47 -23.96 -7.09 -1.03
CA SER A 47 -24.12 -5.74 -0.48
C SER A 47 -23.87 -4.67 -1.55
N PRO A 48 -24.68 -3.60 -1.63
CA PRO A 48 -24.50 -2.51 -2.59
C PRO A 48 -23.12 -1.86 -2.54
N ALA A 49 -22.46 -1.88 -1.38
CA ALA A 49 -21.12 -1.31 -1.20
C ALA A 49 -19.99 -2.17 -1.79
N THR A 50 -20.25 -3.47 -2.05
CA THR A 50 -19.22 -4.43 -2.43
C THR A 50 -18.70 -4.21 -3.85
N ALA A 51 -19.58 -3.99 -4.83
CA ALA A 51 -19.15 -3.73 -6.20
C ALA A 51 -18.32 -2.43 -6.33
N PRO A 52 -18.75 -1.29 -5.76
CA PRO A 52 -17.92 -0.09 -5.70
C PRO A 52 -16.56 -0.30 -5.03
N TYR A 53 -16.52 -1.08 -3.93
CA TYR A 53 -15.27 -1.39 -3.23
C TYR A 53 -14.27 -2.16 -4.09
N TYR A 54 -14.71 -3.21 -4.78
CA TYR A 54 -13.80 -3.93 -5.69
C TYR A 54 -13.41 -3.10 -6.91
N ALA A 55 -14.35 -2.30 -7.45
CA ALA A 55 -14.07 -1.40 -8.56
C ALA A 55 -13.02 -0.34 -8.19
N SER A 56 -13.08 0.25 -6.99
CA SER A 56 -12.07 1.21 -6.53
C SER A 56 -10.69 0.58 -6.39
N LEU A 57 -10.64 -0.72 -6.13
CA LEU A 57 -9.40 -1.50 -6.08
C LEU A 57 -9.03 -2.09 -7.45
N GLY A 58 -9.81 -1.90 -8.52
CA GLY A 58 -9.59 -2.52 -9.82
C GLY A 58 -9.54 -4.05 -9.77
N ILE A 59 -10.25 -4.67 -8.84
CA ILE A 59 -10.32 -6.13 -8.67
C ILE A 59 -11.60 -6.62 -9.35
N ASP A 60 -11.47 -7.58 -10.26
CA ASP A 60 -12.62 -8.24 -10.88
C ASP A 60 -12.90 -9.60 -10.22
N ILE A 61 -14.00 -9.65 -9.47
CA ILE A 61 -14.51 -10.89 -8.88
C ILE A 61 -15.73 -11.44 -9.63
N SER A 62 -16.04 -10.98 -10.84
CA SER A 62 -17.22 -11.43 -11.60
C SER A 62 -17.09 -12.90 -12.02
N THR A 63 -15.87 -13.39 -12.23
CA THR A 63 -15.59 -14.78 -12.60
C THR A 63 -15.30 -15.67 -11.38
N ASN A 64 -15.56 -16.98 -11.49
CA ASN A 64 -15.20 -17.94 -10.44
C ASN A 64 -13.70 -17.90 -10.14
N ARG A 65 -12.88 -17.78 -11.18
CA ARG A 65 -11.42 -17.70 -11.05
C ARG A 65 -10.95 -16.43 -10.34
N GLY A 66 -11.44 -15.26 -10.75
CA GLY A 66 -11.09 -13.99 -10.10
C GLY A 66 -11.50 -13.97 -8.62
N TYR A 67 -12.67 -14.51 -8.30
CA TYR A 67 -13.11 -14.69 -6.92
C TYR A 67 -12.16 -15.61 -6.12
N VAL A 68 -11.82 -16.80 -6.66
CA VAL A 68 -10.92 -17.73 -5.95
C VAL A 68 -9.53 -17.13 -5.76
N GLU A 69 -8.93 -16.52 -6.79
CA GLU A 69 -7.59 -15.92 -6.70
C GLU A 69 -7.52 -14.82 -5.64
N LEU A 70 -8.55 -13.97 -5.52
CA LEU A 70 -8.67 -12.97 -4.45
C LEU A 70 -8.66 -13.62 -3.07
N ILE A 71 -9.53 -14.61 -2.85
CA ILE A 71 -9.67 -15.28 -1.56
C ILE A 71 -8.37 -16.00 -1.18
N TYR A 72 -7.76 -16.71 -2.15
CA TYR A 72 -6.51 -17.44 -1.96
C TYR A 72 -5.38 -16.50 -1.54
N LYS A 73 -5.30 -15.33 -2.19
CA LYS A 73 -4.33 -14.31 -1.86
C LYS A 73 -4.54 -13.73 -0.46
N ASN A 74 -5.79 -13.41 -0.10
CA ASN A 74 -6.09 -12.76 1.17
C ASN A 74 -5.86 -13.68 2.38
N ILE A 75 -6.17 -14.97 2.25
CA ILE A 75 -6.10 -15.97 3.31
C ILE A 75 -4.73 -16.65 3.35
N LEU A 76 -4.21 -17.11 2.21
CA LEU A 76 -3.02 -17.95 2.13
C LEU A 76 -1.78 -17.18 1.64
N GLY A 77 -1.94 -15.95 1.15
CA GLY A 77 -0.84 -15.19 0.56
C GLY A 77 -0.29 -15.82 -0.72
N LYS A 78 -1.08 -16.65 -1.41
CA LYS A 78 -0.69 -17.39 -2.62
C LYS A 78 -1.51 -16.92 -3.81
N ASP A 79 -0.87 -16.88 -4.97
CA ASP A 79 -1.52 -16.64 -6.26
C ASP A 79 -1.43 -17.87 -7.17
N TYR A 80 -1.91 -17.73 -8.41
CA TYR A 80 -1.94 -18.83 -9.36
C TYR A 80 -0.57 -19.34 -9.79
N VAL A 81 0.47 -18.52 -9.76
CA VAL A 81 1.82 -18.96 -10.11
C VAL A 81 2.33 -19.92 -9.05
N ARG A 82 2.03 -19.64 -7.78
CA ARG A 82 2.48 -20.42 -6.63
C ARG A 82 1.67 -21.68 -6.37
N ASP A 83 0.38 -21.68 -6.71
CA ASP A 83 -0.51 -22.84 -6.46
C ASP A 83 -1.62 -22.97 -7.52
N PRO A 84 -1.25 -23.29 -8.77
CA PRO A 84 -2.23 -23.40 -9.86
C PRO A 84 -3.23 -24.53 -9.62
N ASP A 85 -2.78 -25.65 -9.05
CA ASP A 85 -3.62 -26.84 -8.82
C ASP A 85 -4.64 -26.60 -7.70
N GLY A 86 -4.21 -25.97 -6.58
CA GLY A 86 -5.10 -25.59 -5.50
C GLY A 86 -6.18 -24.61 -5.97
N ILE A 87 -5.79 -23.56 -6.67
CA ILE A 87 -6.76 -22.58 -7.22
C ILE A 87 -7.71 -23.26 -8.23
N ASN A 88 -7.21 -24.09 -9.14
CA ASN A 88 -8.06 -24.82 -10.10
C ASN A 88 -9.02 -25.80 -9.41
N ALA A 89 -8.64 -26.38 -8.26
CA ALA A 89 -9.54 -27.22 -7.47
C ALA A 89 -10.72 -26.42 -6.90
N TRP A 90 -10.46 -25.23 -6.35
CA TRP A 90 -11.52 -24.35 -5.84
C TRP A 90 -12.40 -23.75 -6.94
N VAL A 91 -11.83 -23.44 -8.11
CA VAL A 91 -12.62 -23.03 -9.28
C VAL A 91 -13.56 -24.15 -9.69
N ARG A 92 -13.08 -25.40 -9.77
CA ARG A 92 -13.94 -26.56 -10.05
C ARG A 92 -15.04 -26.77 -9.00
N HIS A 93 -14.79 -26.44 -7.74
CA HIS A 93 -15.80 -26.48 -6.69
C HIS A 93 -16.96 -25.49 -6.98
N LEU A 94 -16.64 -24.27 -7.44
CA LEU A 94 -17.67 -23.32 -7.87
C LEU A 94 -18.38 -23.77 -9.16
N ASP A 95 -17.62 -24.28 -10.14
CA ASP A 95 -18.18 -24.77 -11.41
C ASP A 95 -19.12 -25.97 -11.24
N ALA A 96 -18.95 -26.73 -10.15
CA ALA A 96 -19.87 -27.79 -9.75
C ALA A 96 -21.20 -27.30 -9.15
N GLY A 97 -21.40 -25.97 -9.05
CA GLY A 97 -22.66 -25.36 -8.61
C GLY A 97 -22.71 -24.97 -7.13
N HIS A 98 -21.60 -25.08 -6.39
CA HIS A 98 -21.53 -24.59 -5.01
C HIS A 98 -21.53 -23.05 -4.96
N SER A 99 -22.15 -22.47 -3.94
CA SER A 99 -22.16 -21.01 -3.80
C SER A 99 -20.77 -20.47 -3.43
N ARG A 100 -20.56 -19.17 -3.64
CA ARG A 100 -19.34 -18.48 -3.22
C ARG A 100 -19.14 -18.57 -1.71
N GLY A 101 -20.20 -18.35 -0.94
CA GLY A 101 -20.18 -18.50 0.51
C GLY A 101 -19.83 -19.91 0.98
N ASP A 102 -20.40 -20.95 0.35
CA ASP A 102 -20.06 -22.35 0.72
C ASP A 102 -18.61 -22.67 0.41
N THR A 103 -18.12 -22.23 -0.75
CA THR A 103 -16.72 -22.41 -1.17
C THR A 103 -15.77 -21.70 -0.20
N LEU A 104 -16.09 -20.46 0.21
CA LEU A 104 -15.27 -19.70 1.15
C LEU A 104 -15.19 -20.36 2.53
N VAL A 105 -16.33 -20.81 3.08
CA VAL A 105 -16.34 -21.53 4.36
C VAL A 105 -15.55 -22.83 4.25
N LYS A 106 -15.69 -23.56 3.15
CA LYS A 106 -14.91 -24.79 2.95
C LYS A 106 -13.42 -24.52 2.86
N LEU A 107 -13.03 -23.41 2.24
CA LEU A 107 -11.63 -22.99 2.18
C LEU A 107 -11.11 -22.62 3.57
N PHE A 108 -11.89 -21.96 4.44
CA PHE A 108 -11.49 -21.75 5.83
C PHE A 108 -11.23 -23.05 6.59
N GLU A 109 -12.11 -24.05 6.43
CA GLU A 109 -11.91 -25.37 7.05
C GLU A 109 -10.59 -26.01 6.60
N VAL A 110 -10.29 -25.96 5.30
CA VAL A 110 -9.05 -26.53 4.74
C VAL A 110 -7.83 -25.72 5.18
N ALA A 111 -7.86 -24.39 5.06
CA ALA A 111 -6.74 -23.51 5.42
C ALA A 111 -6.39 -23.55 6.91
N THR A 112 -7.35 -23.92 7.75
CA THR A 112 -7.17 -24.05 9.20
C THR A 112 -7.01 -25.51 9.66
N SER A 113 -6.93 -26.49 8.75
CA SER A 113 -6.71 -27.89 9.13
C SER A 113 -5.33 -28.11 9.75
N ALA A 114 -5.15 -29.24 10.46
CA ALA A 114 -3.86 -29.58 11.05
C ALA A 114 -2.78 -29.78 9.98
N GLU A 115 -3.17 -30.39 8.85
CA GLU A 115 -2.32 -30.66 7.70
C GLU A 115 -1.88 -29.36 7.02
N ALA A 116 -2.81 -28.42 6.78
CA ALA A 116 -2.49 -27.12 6.20
C ALA A 116 -1.56 -26.29 7.10
N ARG A 117 -1.83 -26.28 8.41
CA ARG A 117 -0.96 -25.60 9.39
C ARG A 117 0.44 -26.20 9.47
N ALA A 118 0.55 -27.52 9.35
CA ALA A 118 1.85 -28.20 9.32
C ALA A 118 2.61 -27.92 8.02
N ALA A 119 1.90 -27.80 6.89
CA ALA A 119 2.48 -27.53 5.59
C ALA A 119 2.97 -26.09 5.43
N ASP A 120 2.27 -25.11 6.00
CA ASP A 120 2.60 -23.69 5.89
C ASP A 120 2.27 -22.93 7.20
N PRO A 121 3.08 -23.10 8.26
CA PRO A 121 2.81 -22.51 9.57
C PRO A 121 2.84 -20.99 9.56
N VAL A 122 3.61 -20.38 8.65
CA VAL A 122 3.68 -18.92 8.50
C VAL A 122 2.38 -18.38 7.92
N ALA A 123 1.88 -18.93 6.81
CA ALA A 123 0.61 -18.50 6.25
C ALA A 123 -0.56 -18.68 7.23
N ALA A 124 -0.58 -19.81 7.96
CA ALA A 124 -1.58 -20.05 8.99
C ALA A 124 -1.54 -18.99 10.11
N ALA A 125 -0.34 -18.65 10.61
CA ALA A 125 -0.16 -17.62 11.63
C ALA A 125 -0.57 -16.22 11.11
N VAL A 126 -0.23 -15.88 9.86
CA VAL A 126 -0.67 -14.62 9.24
C VAL A 126 -2.19 -14.52 9.20
N PHE A 127 -2.89 -15.58 8.75
CA PHE A 127 -4.35 -15.56 8.67
C PHE A 127 -5.02 -15.46 10.05
N ALA A 128 -4.48 -16.18 11.04
CA ALA A 128 -4.95 -16.10 12.43
C ALA A 128 -4.76 -14.67 12.98
N ASN A 129 -3.59 -14.09 12.80
CA ASN A 129 -3.30 -12.72 13.26
C ASN A 129 -4.18 -11.69 12.55
N LYS A 130 -4.36 -11.78 11.23
CA LYS A 130 -5.29 -10.89 10.49
C LYS A 130 -6.71 -10.98 11.02
N THR A 131 -7.19 -12.19 11.34
CA THR A 131 -8.53 -12.40 11.91
C THR A 131 -8.66 -11.76 13.29
N GLU A 132 -7.64 -11.90 14.13
CA GLU A 132 -7.61 -11.30 15.46
C GLU A 132 -7.53 -9.77 15.39
N ILE A 133 -6.67 -9.22 14.53
CA ILE A 133 -6.55 -7.79 14.29
C ILE A 133 -7.84 -7.19 13.74
N ALA A 134 -8.50 -7.87 12.79
CA ALA A 134 -9.81 -7.44 12.29
C ALA A 134 -10.86 -7.38 13.41
N SER A 135 -10.88 -8.38 14.31
CA SER A 135 -11.79 -8.37 15.46
C SER A 135 -11.45 -7.27 16.46
N TYR A 136 -10.16 -7.07 16.75
CA TYR A 136 -9.67 -6.06 17.68
C TYR A 136 -9.99 -4.64 17.19
N MET A 137 -9.79 -4.39 15.89
CA MET A 137 -10.12 -3.10 15.27
C MET A 137 -11.60 -2.77 15.41
N ALA A 138 -12.49 -3.75 15.15
CA ALA A 138 -13.94 -3.56 15.31
C ALA A 138 -14.35 -3.26 16.77
N GLN A 139 -13.59 -3.76 17.75
CA GLN A 139 -13.84 -3.49 19.17
C GLN A 139 -13.42 -2.08 19.57
N LYS A 140 -12.38 -1.53 18.92
CA LYS A 140 -11.75 -0.27 19.31
C LYS A 140 -12.24 0.93 18.52
N ILE A 141 -12.63 0.73 17.27
CA ILE A 141 -13.02 1.80 16.36
C ILE A 141 -14.47 1.56 15.94
N ALA A 142 -15.36 2.40 16.47
CA ALA A 142 -16.79 2.24 16.28
C ALA A 142 -17.22 2.47 14.82
N ASP A 143 -16.64 3.45 14.14
CA ASP A 143 -17.01 3.83 12.78
C ASP A 143 -15.78 4.22 11.94
N ILE A 144 -15.89 4.14 10.62
CA ILE A 144 -14.88 4.61 9.68
C ILE A 144 -15.06 6.11 9.46
N ARG A 145 -13.96 6.85 9.60
CA ARG A 145 -13.94 8.28 9.35
C ARG A 145 -14.20 8.57 7.88
N GLN A 146 -14.90 9.66 7.61
CA GLN A 146 -15.03 10.18 6.26
C GLN A 146 -13.93 11.21 5.99
N ASP A 147 -13.44 11.24 4.75
CA ASP A 147 -12.56 12.28 4.27
C ASP A 147 -13.32 13.60 4.03
N LEU A 148 -12.61 14.65 3.60
CA LEU A 148 -13.23 15.95 3.28
C LEU A 148 -14.24 15.91 2.12
N SER A 149 -14.31 14.80 1.38
CA SER A 149 -15.25 14.56 0.28
C SER A 149 -16.50 13.80 0.74
N GLY A 150 -16.52 13.31 1.98
CA GLY A 150 -17.58 12.45 2.52
C GLY A 150 -17.36 10.96 2.24
N ASP A 151 -16.23 10.58 1.63
CA ASP A 151 -15.90 9.19 1.32
C ASP A 151 -15.29 8.51 2.56
N TYR A 152 -15.64 7.25 2.81
CA TYR A 152 -15.08 6.49 3.91
C TYR A 152 -13.57 6.23 3.70
N ASP A 153 -12.76 6.60 4.68
CA ASP A 153 -11.32 6.39 4.67
C ASP A 153 -10.96 5.01 5.22
N TYR A 154 -10.91 4.03 4.32
CA TYR A 154 -10.54 2.65 4.65
C TYR A 154 -9.03 2.42 4.75
N ARG A 155 -8.18 3.43 4.50
CA ARG A 155 -6.74 3.22 4.27
C ARG A 155 -6.06 2.53 5.44
N GLU A 156 -6.23 3.02 6.67
CA GLU A 156 -5.61 2.39 7.85
C GLU A 156 -6.19 0.99 8.13
N PHE A 157 -7.49 0.78 7.90
CA PHE A 157 -8.14 -0.53 8.07
C PHE A 157 -7.58 -1.57 7.08
N GLN A 158 -7.25 -1.14 5.86
CA GLN A 158 -6.62 -1.97 4.85
C GLN A 158 -5.14 -2.17 5.14
N GLU A 159 -4.40 -1.09 5.42
CA GLU A 159 -2.96 -1.13 5.66
C GLU A 159 -2.59 -1.98 6.87
N ILE A 160 -3.34 -1.88 7.98
CA ILE A 160 -3.11 -2.71 9.16
C ILE A 160 -3.29 -4.19 8.81
N ILE A 161 -4.34 -4.58 8.07
CA ILE A 161 -4.51 -5.97 7.65
C ILE A 161 -3.45 -6.40 6.64
N LYS A 162 -3.17 -5.59 5.60
CA LYS A 162 -2.15 -5.87 4.59
C LYS A 162 -0.77 -6.10 5.19
N THR A 163 -0.41 -5.32 6.22
CA THR A 163 0.90 -5.36 6.89
C THR A 163 0.95 -6.31 8.09
N THR A 164 -0.16 -6.98 8.43
CA THR A 164 -0.15 -8.01 9.49
C THR A 164 0.61 -9.25 9.01
N THR A 165 1.60 -9.67 9.80
CA THR A 165 2.47 -10.82 9.57
C THR A 165 2.27 -11.87 10.67
N ALA A 166 3.02 -12.96 10.61
CA ALA A 166 3.01 -14.00 11.65
C ALA A 166 3.54 -13.50 13.01
N THR A 167 4.25 -12.37 13.07
CA THR A 167 5.05 -11.98 14.24
C THR A 167 4.78 -10.57 14.77
N ASN A 168 3.90 -9.79 14.15
CA ASN A 168 3.67 -8.37 14.52
C ASN A 168 2.27 -8.10 15.13
N LEU A 169 1.64 -9.11 15.73
CA LEU A 169 0.30 -8.97 16.32
C LEU A 169 0.21 -7.81 17.32
N ASP A 170 1.17 -7.72 18.25
CA ASP A 170 1.17 -6.68 19.30
C ASP A 170 1.42 -5.28 18.73
N GLU A 171 2.29 -5.17 17.72
CA GLU A 171 2.55 -3.91 17.01
C GLU A 171 1.26 -3.41 16.31
N GLN A 172 0.52 -4.32 15.65
CA GLN A 172 -0.72 -3.96 14.98
C GLN A 172 -1.84 -3.59 15.97
N LYS A 173 -1.90 -4.25 17.13
CA LYS A 173 -2.82 -3.84 18.21
C LYS A 173 -2.48 -2.44 18.74
N ALA A 174 -1.20 -2.15 18.96
CA ALA A 174 -0.76 -0.83 19.39
C ALA A 174 -1.11 0.27 18.35
N ARG A 175 -0.97 -0.03 17.05
CA ARG A 175 -1.43 0.87 15.98
C ARG A 175 -2.94 1.11 16.00
N ILE A 176 -3.74 0.08 16.28
CA ILE A 176 -5.19 0.21 16.44
C ILE A 176 -5.53 1.09 17.65
N ASP A 177 -4.86 0.88 18.78
CA ASP A 177 -5.09 1.67 20.00
C ASP A 177 -4.73 3.14 19.80
N ALA A 178 -3.60 3.42 19.12
CA ALA A 178 -3.22 4.78 18.73
C ALA A 178 -4.25 5.41 17.79
N LEU A 179 -4.72 4.66 16.79
CA LEU A 179 -5.74 5.14 15.86
C LEU A 179 -7.08 5.41 16.57
N ALA A 180 -7.49 4.56 17.51
CA ALA A 180 -8.71 4.76 18.30
C ALA A 180 -8.62 5.97 19.23
N ALA A 181 -7.43 6.29 19.73
CA ALA A 181 -7.16 7.45 20.57
C ALA A 181 -6.84 8.74 19.78
N SER A 182 -6.77 8.67 18.45
CA SER A 182 -6.32 9.81 17.64
C SER A 182 -7.32 10.97 17.58
N THR A 183 -6.78 12.18 17.58
CA THR A 183 -7.53 13.43 17.35
C THR A 183 -7.54 13.75 15.86
N VAL A 184 -8.66 14.20 15.32
CA VAL A 184 -8.80 14.52 13.89
C VAL A 184 -9.02 16.02 13.69
N HIS A 185 -8.24 16.61 12.79
CA HIS A 185 -8.35 18.00 12.37
C HIS A 185 -8.63 18.07 10.88
N ASN A 186 -9.81 18.58 10.53
CA ASN A 186 -10.18 18.83 9.14
C ASN A 186 -9.85 20.28 8.81
N LEU A 187 -8.87 20.49 7.93
CA LEU A 187 -8.54 21.83 7.46
C LEU A 187 -9.69 22.43 6.68
N SER A 188 -9.83 23.75 6.78
CA SER A 188 -10.85 24.52 6.07
C SER A 188 -10.25 25.37 4.96
N THR A 189 -11.11 25.94 4.12
CA THR A 189 -10.71 26.96 3.13
C THR A 189 -10.33 28.29 3.79
N ASP A 190 -10.70 28.51 5.06
CA ASP A 190 -10.27 29.64 5.88
C ASP A 190 -8.88 29.41 6.48
N SER A 191 -8.22 30.47 6.99
CA SER A 191 -6.84 30.37 7.50
C SER A 191 -6.74 29.32 8.61
N ASN A 192 -5.80 28.39 8.47
CA ASN A 192 -5.60 27.34 9.47
C ASN A 192 -4.39 27.69 10.36
N GLU A 193 -4.60 27.80 11.67
CA GLU A 193 -3.55 27.90 12.70
C GLU A 193 -3.86 26.87 13.79
N ILE A 194 -3.31 25.65 13.62
CA ILE A 194 -3.70 24.48 14.38
C ILE A 194 -2.47 23.95 15.15
N LEU A 195 -2.67 23.75 16.45
CA LEU A 195 -1.76 23.02 17.31
C LEU A 195 -2.43 21.69 17.70
N GLY A 196 -1.77 20.60 17.35
CA GLY A 196 -2.15 19.23 17.69
C GLY A 196 -2.02 18.94 19.19
N SER A 197 -2.52 17.77 19.56
CA SER A 197 -2.61 17.33 20.92
C SER A 197 -1.36 16.56 21.38
N VAL A 198 -1.48 15.84 22.50
CA VAL A 198 -0.54 14.79 22.88
C VAL A 198 -1.10 13.46 22.38
N GLY A 199 -0.28 12.65 21.73
CA GLY A 199 -0.72 11.43 21.05
C GLY A 199 -0.80 11.63 19.54
N GLN A 200 -1.51 10.73 18.85
CA GLN A 200 -1.61 10.79 17.40
C GLN A 200 -2.67 11.82 16.97
N ASP A 201 -2.26 12.81 16.19
CA ASP A 201 -3.16 13.72 15.48
C ASP A 201 -3.19 13.41 13.98
N ILE A 202 -4.37 13.50 13.39
CA ILE A 202 -4.61 13.27 11.96
C ILE A 202 -5.20 14.54 11.35
N PHE A 203 -4.43 15.16 10.45
CA PHE A 203 -4.81 16.35 9.72
C PHE A 203 -5.29 15.94 8.33
N ASN A 204 -6.48 16.37 7.92
CA ASN A 204 -7.01 16.12 6.58
C ASN A 204 -7.08 17.43 5.80
N ALA A 205 -6.54 17.43 4.59
CA ALA A 205 -6.52 18.60 3.74
C ALA A 205 -6.68 18.26 2.24
N VAL A 206 -6.98 19.28 1.45
CA VAL A 206 -7.09 19.22 -0.01
C VAL A 206 -6.14 20.25 -0.61
N ALA A 207 -5.23 19.78 -1.48
CA ALA A 207 -4.42 20.62 -2.34
C ALA A 207 -5.12 20.77 -3.69
N ASP A 208 -5.52 22.00 -4.03
CA ASP A 208 -6.27 22.33 -5.23
C ASP A 208 -5.85 23.72 -5.72
N SER A 209 -5.93 23.97 -7.03
CA SER A 209 -5.77 25.32 -7.59
C SER A 209 -7.05 26.14 -7.49
N VAL A 210 -8.20 25.47 -7.31
CA VAL A 210 -9.49 26.11 -7.04
C VAL A 210 -9.57 26.49 -5.56
N VAL A 211 -9.49 27.79 -5.27
CA VAL A 211 -9.42 28.33 -3.89
C VAL A 211 -10.59 27.88 -3.01
N SER A 212 -11.79 27.71 -3.57
CA SER A 212 -12.96 27.23 -2.81
C SER A 212 -12.89 25.76 -2.39
N ASN A 213 -11.94 25.00 -2.94
CA ASN A 213 -11.69 23.59 -2.59
C ASN A 213 -10.39 23.41 -1.81
N ALA A 214 -9.46 24.36 -1.94
CA ALA A 214 -8.13 24.27 -1.35
C ALA A 214 -8.20 24.53 0.16
N THR A 215 -8.07 23.45 0.95
CA THR A 215 -7.99 23.56 2.41
C THR A 215 -6.55 23.55 2.92
N LEU A 216 -5.60 23.02 2.14
CA LEU A 216 -4.17 23.19 2.38
C LEU A 216 -3.64 24.41 1.65
N LYS A 217 -3.16 25.42 2.38
CA LYS A 217 -2.60 26.65 1.81
C LYS A 217 -1.15 26.87 2.22
N PRO A 218 -0.34 27.54 1.37
CA PRO A 218 1.05 27.86 1.68
C PRO A 218 1.27 28.73 2.92
N THR A 219 0.20 29.35 3.44
CA THR A 219 0.20 30.24 4.60
C THR A 219 -0.28 29.56 5.89
N ASP A 220 -0.76 28.32 5.82
CA ASP A 220 -1.28 27.62 6.99
C ASP A 220 -0.15 27.34 8.00
N LYS A 221 -0.51 27.30 9.28
CA LYS A 221 0.41 26.99 10.37
C LYS A 221 -0.11 25.76 11.10
N ILE A 222 0.55 24.64 10.88
CA ILE A 222 0.16 23.35 11.44
C ILE A 222 1.32 22.82 12.27
N ASP A 223 1.06 22.56 13.53
CA ASP A 223 1.99 21.91 14.43
C ASP A 223 1.31 20.63 14.93
N GLY A 224 1.88 19.46 14.63
CA GLY A 224 1.31 18.18 15.07
C GLY A 224 1.35 17.98 16.58
N GLY A 225 2.10 18.78 17.33
CA GLY A 225 2.27 18.57 18.76
C GLY A 225 3.16 17.36 19.05
N GLY A 226 2.87 16.62 20.12
CA GLY A 226 3.68 15.47 20.53
C GLY A 226 3.00 14.16 20.18
N GLY A 227 3.73 13.20 19.61
CA GLY A 227 3.18 11.91 19.19
C GLY A 227 3.62 11.57 17.77
N GLU A 228 3.04 10.52 17.19
CA GLU A 228 3.24 10.20 15.77
C GLU A 228 2.05 10.73 14.97
N ASN A 229 2.27 11.80 14.20
CA ASN A 229 1.19 12.56 13.57
C ASN A 229 1.13 12.32 12.07
N THR A 230 -0.09 12.40 11.52
CA THR A 230 -0.36 12.13 10.11
C THR A 230 -0.99 13.34 9.44
N LEU A 231 -0.46 13.74 8.28
CA LEU A 231 -1.11 14.66 7.35
C LEU A 231 -1.60 13.87 6.13
N ASN A 232 -2.92 13.83 5.94
CA ASN A 232 -3.57 13.28 4.76
C ASN A 232 -3.90 14.43 3.80
N VAL A 233 -3.40 14.36 2.56
CA VAL A 233 -3.69 15.35 1.53
C VAL A 233 -4.28 14.69 0.30
N ARG A 234 -5.50 15.09 -0.07
CA ARG A 234 -6.04 14.83 -1.40
C ARG A 234 -5.48 15.87 -2.38
N VAL A 235 -4.70 15.41 -3.35
CA VAL A 235 -3.98 16.26 -4.31
C VAL A 235 -4.78 16.30 -5.62
N ASN A 236 -5.68 17.27 -5.74
CA ASN A 236 -6.39 17.55 -6.99
C ASN A 236 -5.50 18.32 -7.96
N ASP A 237 -4.65 19.21 -7.43
CA ASP A 237 -3.63 19.91 -8.21
C ASP A 237 -2.30 20.02 -7.45
N SER A 238 -1.23 20.38 -8.17
CA SER A 238 0.12 20.39 -7.60
C SER A 238 0.25 21.42 -6.48
N PHE A 239 0.89 21.03 -5.38
CA PHE A 239 1.19 21.89 -4.24
C PHE A 239 2.64 22.37 -4.29
N ASN A 240 2.85 23.69 -4.24
CA ASN A 240 4.17 24.30 -4.43
C ASN A 240 4.98 24.48 -3.13
N GLY A 241 4.48 23.95 -2.01
CA GLY A 241 5.09 24.06 -0.70
C GLY A 241 4.68 25.32 0.06
N MET A 242 5.06 25.38 1.33
CA MET A 242 4.78 26.53 2.19
C MET A 242 5.54 27.77 1.73
N THR A 243 5.00 28.94 2.08
CA THR A 243 5.62 30.25 1.89
C THR A 243 5.87 30.93 3.23
N THR A 244 4.84 31.52 3.82
CA THR A 244 4.89 32.17 5.15
C THR A 244 4.35 31.27 6.26
N GLY A 245 3.66 30.19 5.90
CA GLY A 245 3.20 29.16 6.81
C GLY A 245 4.28 28.11 7.10
N TYR A 246 3.90 27.10 7.89
CA TYR A 246 4.72 25.95 8.21
C TYR A 246 3.86 24.73 8.54
N ILE A 247 4.45 23.55 8.35
CA ILE A 247 3.93 22.29 8.88
C ILE A 247 5.07 21.62 9.61
N LYS A 248 4.90 21.31 10.89
CA LYS A 248 5.95 20.67 11.69
C LYS A 248 5.37 19.61 12.62
N HIS A 249 6.25 18.74 13.11
CA HIS A 249 5.88 17.57 13.91
C HIS A 249 4.83 16.67 13.21
N ILE A 250 4.98 16.51 11.89
CA ILE A 250 4.23 15.52 11.12
C ILE A 250 5.17 14.40 10.71
N ASP A 251 4.89 13.18 11.15
CA ASP A 251 5.71 12.00 10.89
C ASP A 251 5.32 11.31 9.59
N ASN A 252 4.01 11.24 9.33
CA ASN A 252 3.44 10.53 8.20
C ASN A 252 2.74 11.51 7.25
N LEU A 253 3.11 11.49 5.97
CA LEU A 253 2.40 12.23 4.92
C LEU A 253 1.75 11.24 3.96
N ASN A 254 0.42 11.26 3.86
CA ASN A 254 -0.33 10.43 2.93
C ASN A 254 -0.92 11.29 1.83
N LEU A 255 -0.43 11.12 0.61
CA LEU A 255 -0.88 11.84 -0.57
C LEU A 255 -1.74 10.91 -1.42
N THR A 256 -2.96 11.35 -1.75
CA THR A 256 -3.86 10.61 -2.64
C THR A 256 -4.26 11.49 -3.81
N SER A 257 -4.28 10.96 -5.03
CA SER A 257 -4.75 11.69 -6.21
C SER A 257 -5.50 10.79 -7.20
N THR A 258 -6.64 11.29 -7.67
CA THR A 258 -7.40 10.73 -8.79
C THR A 258 -7.30 11.62 -10.03
N ALA A 259 -6.40 12.60 -10.02
CA ALA A 259 -6.22 13.52 -11.15
C ALA A 259 -5.85 12.74 -12.43
N PRO A 260 -6.31 13.19 -13.61
CA PRO A 260 -6.06 12.49 -14.87
C PRO A 260 -4.59 12.54 -15.32
N THR A 261 -3.76 13.35 -14.66
CA THR A 261 -2.34 13.53 -14.95
C THR A 261 -1.54 13.52 -13.65
N ALA A 262 -0.26 13.15 -13.76
CA ALA A 262 0.66 13.18 -12.63
C ALA A 262 0.70 14.57 -11.98
N LYS A 263 0.67 14.61 -10.64
CA LYS A 263 0.80 15.85 -9.86
C LYS A 263 2.09 15.86 -9.05
N THR A 264 2.46 17.05 -8.59
CA THR A 264 3.66 17.24 -7.77
C THR A 264 3.27 17.82 -6.43
N PHE A 265 3.81 17.24 -5.36
CA PHE A 265 3.70 17.77 -4.01
C PHE A 265 5.10 18.20 -3.54
N ASN A 266 5.28 19.49 -3.32
CA ASN A 266 6.52 20.05 -2.79
C ASN A 266 6.40 20.19 -1.28
N ALA A 267 7.18 19.42 -0.53
CA ALA A 267 7.22 19.39 0.93
C ALA A 267 8.07 20.52 1.55
N ARG A 268 8.43 21.56 0.78
CA ARG A 268 9.11 22.74 1.33
C ARG A 268 8.29 23.34 2.48
N GLY A 269 8.94 23.52 3.63
CA GLY A 269 8.32 24.03 4.86
C GLY A 269 7.51 22.99 5.63
N ILE A 270 7.66 21.71 5.30
CA ILE A 270 7.14 20.58 6.08
C ILE A 270 8.31 19.88 6.78
N GLU A 271 8.20 19.75 8.10
CA GLU A 271 9.25 19.23 8.99
C GLU A 271 8.76 18.01 9.79
N GLY A 272 9.69 17.09 10.09
CA GLY A 272 9.44 15.92 10.92
C GLY A 272 9.08 14.64 10.15
N LEU A 273 8.95 14.71 8.82
CA LEU A 273 8.53 13.57 8.01
C LEU A 273 9.47 12.37 8.21
N LYS A 274 8.89 11.21 8.48
CA LYS A 274 9.56 9.91 8.52
C LYS A 274 9.12 9.05 7.34
N LYS A 275 7.83 9.08 7.02
CA LYS A 275 7.22 8.25 5.98
C LYS A 275 6.31 9.08 5.08
N VAL A 276 6.36 8.81 3.78
CA VAL A 276 5.45 9.38 2.79
C VAL A 276 4.82 8.29 1.95
N THR A 277 3.49 8.24 1.95
CA THR A 277 2.70 7.38 1.06
C THR A 277 2.20 8.22 -0.12
N LEU A 278 2.38 7.71 -1.33
CA LEU A 278 1.86 8.31 -2.56
C LEU A 278 0.95 7.30 -3.25
N ASP A 279 -0.34 7.58 -3.26
CA ASP A 279 -1.39 6.76 -3.85
C ASP A 279 -2.04 7.50 -5.03
N SER A 280 -1.73 7.07 -6.25
CA SER A 280 -2.27 7.72 -7.45
C SER A 280 -2.13 6.84 -8.67
N GLN A 281 -3.24 6.64 -9.39
CA GLN A 281 -3.25 5.91 -10.65
C GLN A 281 -2.30 6.50 -11.70
N ASN A 282 -2.23 7.83 -11.75
CA ASN A 282 -1.50 8.59 -12.76
C ASN A 282 -0.17 9.17 -12.25
N GLY A 283 0.23 8.79 -11.04
CA GLY A 283 1.49 9.19 -10.42
C GLY A 283 1.39 10.46 -9.56
N LEU A 284 2.27 10.51 -8.57
CA LEU A 284 2.53 11.68 -7.74
C LEU A 284 4.05 11.79 -7.55
N ASN A 285 4.58 13.01 -7.65
CA ASN A 285 5.99 13.31 -7.41
C ASN A 285 6.14 14.02 -6.06
N LEU A 286 7.25 13.76 -5.37
CA LEU A 286 7.60 14.42 -4.11
C LEU A 286 8.87 15.25 -4.28
N LEU A 287 8.82 16.52 -3.88
CA LEU A 287 9.99 17.41 -3.91
C LEU A 287 10.29 17.97 -2.53
N ASN A 288 11.57 18.19 -2.23
CA ASN A 288 12.09 18.88 -1.06
C ASN A 288 11.60 18.40 0.32
N PRO A 289 11.44 17.08 0.59
CA PRO A 289 11.43 16.64 1.98
C PRO A 289 12.78 16.99 2.64
N GLN A 290 12.76 17.39 3.91
CA GLN A 290 13.95 17.94 4.60
C GLN A 290 15.02 16.88 4.89
N ASN A 291 14.58 15.65 5.16
CA ASN A 291 15.40 14.48 5.43
C ASN A 291 15.01 13.34 4.51
N ILE A 292 15.88 12.32 4.39
CA ILE A 292 15.52 11.07 3.72
C ILE A 292 14.35 10.43 4.47
N VAL A 293 13.30 10.11 3.73
CA VAL A 293 12.03 9.54 4.24
C VAL A 293 11.79 8.17 3.64
N ASP A 294 11.10 7.31 4.36
CA ASP A 294 10.58 6.05 3.81
C ASP A 294 9.44 6.34 2.84
N ILE A 295 9.52 5.85 1.60
CA ILE A 295 8.51 6.07 0.58
C ILE A 295 7.66 4.82 0.38
N SER A 296 6.34 4.98 0.27
CA SER A 296 5.43 3.94 -0.19
C SER A 296 4.69 4.43 -1.43
N LEU A 297 4.89 3.77 -2.57
CA LEU A 297 4.12 4.00 -3.79
C LEU A 297 2.97 3.00 -3.87
N GLN A 298 1.77 3.49 -4.15
CA GLN A 298 0.55 2.68 -4.23
C GLN A 298 -0.24 3.00 -5.49
N ASN A 299 -0.81 1.96 -6.10
CA ASN A 299 -1.76 2.04 -7.21
C ASN A 299 -1.29 2.80 -8.45
N VAL A 300 0.02 2.95 -8.67
CA VAL A 300 0.55 3.67 -9.85
C VAL A 300 0.44 2.76 -11.06
N THR A 301 -0.67 2.79 -11.81
CA THR A 301 -0.90 1.81 -12.90
C THR A 301 -0.66 2.33 -14.30
N SER A 302 -0.57 3.65 -14.51
CA SER A 302 -0.28 4.24 -15.82
C SER A 302 1.19 4.65 -15.94
N ASN A 303 1.71 4.58 -17.17
CA ASN A 303 3.06 5.01 -17.53
C ASN A 303 3.11 6.54 -17.49
N ALA A 304 3.04 7.12 -16.29
CA ALA A 304 3.25 8.54 -16.04
C ALA A 304 4.47 8.96 -16.87
N ALA A 305 4.31 9.94 -17.78
CA ALA A 305 5.22 10.18 -18.90
C ALA A 305 6.72 10.27 -18.53
N ASN A 306 7.04 10.49 -17.24
CA ASN A 306 8.37 10.68 -16.68
C ASN A 306 8.70 9.75 -15.48
N GLY A 307 7.91 8.71 -15.20
CA GLY A 307 8.11 7.83 -14.03
C GLY A 307 7.78 8.49 -12.68
N PHE A 308 8.25 7.87 -11.58
CA PHE A 308 8.18 8.45 -10.23
C PHE A 308 9.42 9.30 -9.96
N LYS A 309 9.21 10.54 -9.48
CA LYS A 309 10.27 11.47 -9.12
C LYS A 309 10.24 11.82 -7.64
N LEU A 310 11.39 11.61 -6.99
CA LEU A 310 11.69 12.07 -5.64
C LEU A 310 12.96 12.91 -5.67
N ASP A 311 12.84 14.20 -5.38
CA ASP A 311 13.99 15.09 -5.28
C ASP A 311 14.16 15.58 -3.86
N TYR A 312 15.32 15.31 -3.29
CA TYR A 312 15.80 15.96 -2.07
C TYR A 312 16.60 17.22 -2.41
N ASN A 313 16.82 18.08 -1.41
CA ASN A 313 17.89 19.07 -1.50
C ASN A 313 19.24 18.34 -1.60
N SER A 314 20.18 18.87 -2.39
CA SER A 314 21.48 18.22 -2.59
C SER A 314 22.26 18.02 -1.29
N SER A 315 22.07 18.88 -0.28
CA SER A 315 22.67 18.72 1.04
C SER A 315 22.11 17.55 1.85
N THR A 316 20.84 17.18 1.64
CA THR A 316 20.18 16.05 2.32
C THR A 316 20.72 14.71 1.85
N ILE A 317 21.19 14.65 0.62
CA ILE A 317 21.72 13.47 -0.07
C ILE A 317 23.18 13.70 -0.51
N ALA A 318 23.97 14.41 0.30
CA ALA A 318 25.38 14.68 -0.02
C ALA A 318 26.33 13.55 0.45
N GLY A 319 25.78 12.51 1.10
CA GLY A 319 26.53 11.37 1.57
C GLY A 319 27.07 10.53 0.41
N VAL A 320 27.97 9.61 0.74
CA VAL A 320 28.53 8.64 -0.23
C VAL A 320 27.88 7.26 -0.13
N ASN A 321 26.92 7.10 0.79
CA ASN A 321 26.24 5.87 1.13
C ASN A 321 24.76 6.14 1.44
N ASP A 322 24.15 7.13 0.80
CA ASP A 322 22.78 7.50 1.10
C ASP A 322 21.82 6.35 0.76
N THR A 323 20.82 6.14 1.63
CA THR A 323 19.95 4.97 1.56
C THR A 323 18.50 5.38 1.44
N GLN A 324 17.84 4.98 0.35
CA GLN A 324 16.42 5.19 0.16
C GLN A 324 15.64 3.88 0.35
N ASN A 325 14.66 3.89 1.25
CA ASN A 325 13.70 2.80 1.39
C ASN A 325 12.44 3.10 0.56
N LEU A 326 12.06 2.14 -0.28
CA LEU A 326 10.93 2.24 -1.19
C LEU A 326 10.04 1.00 -1.03
N THR A 327 8.78 1.21 -0.71
CA THR A 327 7.75 0.17 -0.68
C THR A 327 6.85 0.30 -1.90
N LEU A 328 6.61 -0.81 -2.59
CA LEU A 328 5.78 -0.88 -3.79
C LEU A 328 4.54 -1.74 -3.54
N ASP A 329 3.36 -1.18 -3.83
CA ASP A 329 2.07 -1.88 -3.82
C ASP A 329 1.31 -1.55 -5.12
N LYS A 330 1.11 -2.54 -5.99
CA LYS A 330 0.39 -2.33 -7.26
C LYS A 330 0.99 -1.22 -8.15
N VAL A 331 2.32 -1.22 -8.29
CA VAL A 331 3.04 -0.20 -9.05
C VAL A 331 3.41 -0.72 -10.44
N ASN A 332 3.25 0.10 -11.48
CA ASN A 332 3.62 -0.18 -12.86
C ASN A 332 4.33 1.03 -13.47
N LEU A 333 5.63 1.13 -13.20
CA LEU A 333 6.54 2.16 -13.72
C LEU A 333 7.46 1.57 -14.79
N HIS A 334 6.88 0.82 -15.72
CA HIS A 334 7.63 0.09 -16.73
C HIS A 334 7.18 0.49 -18.14
N LYS A 335 8.04 1.26 -18.83
CA LYS A 335 7.85 1.77 -20.20
C LYS A 335 7.44 0.71 -21.24
N TYR A 336 7.90 -0.54 -21.08
CA TYR A 336 7.80 -1.59 -22.12
C TYR A 336 6.75 -2.68 -21.81
N ALA A 337 5.74 -2.41 -20.98
CA ALA A 337 4.69 -3.39 -20.70
C ALA A 337 3.66 -3.51 -21.85
N ILE A 338 3.64 -2.57 -22.80
CA ILE A 338 2.69 -2.54 -23.92
C ILE A 338 3.44 -2.38 -25.24
N THR A 339 3.30 -3.34 -26.14
CA THR A 339 3.79 -3.24 -27.52
C THR A 339 3.09 -2.08 -28.23
N GLY A 340 3.85 -1.12 -28.78
CA GLY A 340 3.32 -0.04 -29.63
C GLY A 340 3.12 1.33 -28.97
N VAL A 341 3.66 1.58 -27.76
CA VAL A 341 3.59 2.90 -27.10
C VAL A 341 4.94 3.61 -27.13
N THR A 342 4.96 4.86 -27.59
CA THR A 342 6.10 5.79 -27.54
C THR A 342 6.19 6.44 -26.16
N GLY A 343 7.34 6.38 -25.47
CA GLY A 343 7.58 7.02 -24.17
C GLY A 343 9.02 7.54 -24.02
N SER A 344 9.30 8.36 -22.99
CA SER A 344 10.63 8.91 -22.68
C SER A 344 11.60 7.85 -22.15
N ASP A 345 12.90 7.98 -22.39
CA ASP A 345 13.92 7.01 -21.95
C ASP A 345 14.11 6.97 -20.42
N ASP A 346 13.60 7.96 -19.67
CA ASP A 346 13.79 8.08 -18.21
C ASP A 346 12.57 7.62 -17.36
N ALA A 347 11.57 6.97 -17.96
CA ALA A 347 10.40 6.50 -17.22
C ALA A 347 10.74 5.31 -16.30
N GLY A 348 10.78 5.55 -14.98
CA GLY A 348 11.09 4.56 -13.94
C GLY A 348 11.12 5.15 -12.52
N ILE A 349 11.87 4.55 -11.60
CA ILE A 349 12.18 5.12 -10.28
C ILE A 349 13.33 6.13 -10.43
N ASN A 350 13.05 7.42 -10.21
CA ASN A 350 14.03 8.50 -10.33
C ASN A 350 14.26 9.19 -8.97
N ILE A 351 15.40 8.90 -8.36
CA ILE A 351 15.82 9.38 -7.03
C ILE A 351 17.32 9.69 -7.11
N PRO A 352 17.69 10.93 -7.47
CA PRO A 352 19.07 11.30 -7.74
C PRO A 352 20.00 11.09 -6.55
N ASN A 353 21.29 10.86 -6.82
CA ASN A 353 22.38 10.78 -5.84
C ASN A 353 22.15 9.88 -4.62
N ILE A 354 21.42 8.77 -4.79
CA ILE A 354 21.29 7.69 -3.79
C ILE A 354 22.17 6.52 -4.20
N GLU A 355 22.98 5.99 -3.28
CA GLU A 355 23.82 4.80 -3.54
C GLU A 355 23.14 3.49 -3.18
N ASN A 356 22.28 3.47 -2.17
CA ASN A 356 21.61 2.26 -1.68
C ASN A 356 20.09 2.38 -1.84
N LEU A 357 19.51 1.56 -2.73
CA LEU A 357 18.06 1.51 -2.93
C LEU A 357 17.49 0.21 -2.34
N ASN A 358 16.71 0.33 -1.29
CA ASN A 358 16.02 -0.79 -0.67
C ASN A 358 14.57 -0.85 -1.16
N ILE A 359 14.20 -1.91 -1.86
CA ILE A 359 12.86 -2.14 -2.40
C ILE A 359 12.16 -3.20 -1.54
N SER A 360 10.97 -2.87 -1.07
CA SER A 360 10.05 -3.79 -0.41
C SER A 360 8.77 -3.92 -1.22
N THR A 361 8.21 -5.12 -1.35
CA THR A 361 6.87 -5.29 -1.93
C THR A 361 5.82 -5.63 -0.89
N LYS A 362 4.60 -5.14 -1.11
CA LYS A 362 3.41 -5.51 -0.36
C LYS A 362 2.21 -5.56 -1.29
N GLY A 363 1.12 -6.21 -0.84
CA GLY A 363 -0.18 -6.15 -1.52
C GLY A 363 -0.17 -6.80 -2.91
N GLU A 364 -0.13 -6.01 -3.97
CA GLU A 364 -0.17 -6.49 -5.36
C GLU A 364 1.15 -6.36 -6.14
N LYS A 365 1.26 -7.18 -7.19
CA LYS A 365 2.45 -7.27 -8.03
C LYS A 365 2.87 -5.88 -8.50
N SER A 366 4.18 -5.63 -8.43
CA SER A 366 4.76 -4.38 -8.92
C SER A 366 5.74 -4.63 -10.07
N ASN A 367 5.86 -3.66 -10.97
CA ASN A 367 6.74 -3.66 -12.13
C ASN A 367 7.44 -2.31 -12.21
N VAL A 368 8.77 -2.29 -12.19
CA VAL A 368 9.55 -1.05 -12.16
C VAL A 368 10.75 -1.10 -13.09
N THR A 369 11.07 0.05 -13.68
CA THR A 369 12.36 0.29 -14.33
C THR A 369 13.27 1.06 -13.39
N ILE A 370 14.54 0.66 -13.32
CA ILE A 370 15.59 1.34 -12.55
C ILE A 370 16.70 1.72 -13.52
N LYS A 371 17.09 2.99 -13.49
CA LYS A 371 18.26 3.49 -14.23
C LYS A 371 19.23 4.13 -13.26
N SER A 372 20.51 3.78 -13.39
CA SER A 372 21.59 4.37 -12.60
C SER A 372 22.80 4.57 -13.48
N GLY A 373 23.36 5.78 -13.50
CA GLY A 373 24.51 6.08 -14.36
C GLY A 373 24.58 7.48 -14.91
N ALA A 374 25.64 7.73 -15.68
CA ALA A 374 25.86 9.02 -16.32
C ALA A 374 24.64 9.44 -17.18
N GLY A 375 24.19 10.68 -17.05
CA GLY A 375 23.02 11.23 -17.76
C GLY A 375 21.67 11.01 -17.07
N THR A 376 21.59 10.16 -16.03
CA THR A 376 20.33 9.90 -15.30
C THR A 376 20.18 10.70 -14.00
N GLY A 377 21.29 11.20 -13.44
CA GLY A 377 21.33 11.77 -12.08
C GLY A 377 21.26 10.73 -10.95
N ASN A 378 20.91 9.48 -11.26
CA ASN A 378 20.77 8.38 -10.31
C ASN A 378 22.09 7.63 -10.14
N HIS A 379 22.41 7.30 -8.89
CA HIS A 379 23.74 6.83 -8.47
C HIS A 379 23.71 5.45 -7.78
N TYR A 380 22.60 4.70 -7.91
CA TYR A 380 22.42 3.41 -7.25
C TYR A 380 23.59 2.47 -7.53
N LYS A 381 24.25 2.02 -6.47
CA LYS A 381 25.31 1.00 -6.47
C LYS A 381 24.77 -0.32 -5.92
N ASN A 382 23.99 -0.26 -4.85
CA ASN A 382 23.39 -1.42 -4.21
C ASN A 382 21.88 -1.36 -4.32
N ILE A 383 21.27 -2.47 -4.76
CA ILE A 383 19.82 -2.66 -4.71
C ILE A 383 19.53 -3.86 -3.84
N THR A 384 18.74 -3.68 -2.80
CA THR A 384 18.25 -4.77 -1.94
C THR A 384 16.76 -4.94 -2.15
N VAL A 385 16.29 -6.17 -2.34
CA VAL A 385 14.88 -6.50 -2.55
C VAL A 385 14.41 -7.46 -1.46
N LYS A 386 13.31 -7.09 -0.79
CA LYS A 386 12.61 -7.92 0.19
C LYS A 386 11.09 -7.87 -0.03
N GLY A 387 10.38 -8.80 0.59
CA GLY A 387 8.92 -8.86 0.49
C GLY A 387 8.43 -10.20 -0.06
N ASN A 388 7.12 -10.33 -0.10
CA ASN A 388 6.40 -11.58 -0.36
C ASN A 388 5.34 -11.43 -1.47
N THR A 389 5.44 -10.35 -2.23
CA THR A 389 4.56 -10.07 -3.37
C THR A 389 5.40 -9.92 -4.62
N ASP A 390 4.95 -10.49 -5.73
CA ASP A 390 5.68 -10.53 -7.00
C ASP A 390 6.23 -9.16 -7.44
N LEU A 391 7.43 -9.21 -8.02
CA LEU A 391 8.13 -8.04 -8.49
C LEU A 391 8.77 -8.32 -9.86
N THR A 392 8.57 -7.40 -10.79
CA THR A 392 9.39 -7.32 -12.01
C THR A 392 10.29 -6.09 -11.91
N VAL A 393 11.60 -6.27 -12.03
CA VAL A 393 12.60 -5.19 -12.06
C VAL A 393 13.38 -5.24 -13.36
N LYS A 394 13.36 -4.14 -14.11
CA LYS A 394 14.27 -3.93 -15.25
C LYS A 394 15.29 -2.87 -14.90
N ALA A 395 16.55 -3.27 -14.77
CA ALA A 395 17.64 -2.36 -14.46
C ALA A 395 18.52 -2.11 -15.68
N GLU A 396 18.86 -0.85 -15.93
CA GLU A 396 19.86 -0.41 -16.90
C GLU A 396 20.89 0.45 -16.19
N SER A 397 22.17 0.04 -16.16
CA SER A 397 23.17 0.77 -15.38
C SER A 397 24.62 0.56 -15.81
N ASP A 398 25.46 1.56 -15.55
CA ASP A 398 26.94 1.46 -15.50
C ASP A 398 27.51 1.50 -14.07
N ARG A 399 26.67 1.52 -13.03
CA ARG A 399 27.06 1.78 -11.63
C ARG A 399 26.57 0.76 -10.62
N ILE A 400 25.49 0.03 -10.90
CA ILE A 400 25.01 -1.01 -9.98
C ILE A 400 26.12 -2.06 -9.84
N GLU A 401 26.57 -2.29 -8.62
CA GLU A 401 27.60 -3.26 -8.24
C GLU A 401 26.98 -4.54 -7.66
N LYS A 402 25.87 -4.39 -6.93
CA LYS A 402 25.19 -5.47 -6.23
C LYS A 402 23.66 -5.38 -6.36
N PHE A 403 23.06 -6.53 -6.65
CA PHE A 403 21.61 -6.73 -6.55
C PHE A 403 21.34 -7.92 -5.61
N ASP A 404 20.78 -7.64 -4.44
CA ASP A 404 20.54 -8.62 -3.37
C ASP A 404 19.04 -8.86 -3.19
N ALA A 405 18.56 -10.03 -3.60
CA ALA A 405 17.18 -10.45 -3.37
C ALA A 405 17.10 -11.67 -2.43
N SER A 406 18.15 -11.94 -1.64
CA SER A 406 18.22 -13.13 -0.77
C SER A 406 17.06 -13.22 0.24
N ALA A 407 16.51 -12.08 0.66
CA ALA A 407 15.37 -11.99 1.58
C ALA A 407 14.00 -11.91 0.88
N PHE A 408 13.95 -12.03 -0.45
CA PHE A 408 12.72 -12.01 -1.22
C PHE A 408 12.10 -13.41 -1.30
N THR A 409 10.81 -13.53 -1.02
CA THR A 409 10.13 -14.84 -0.88
C THR A 409 9.03 -15.07 -1.92
N ALA A 410 8.90 -14.19 -2.91
CA ALA A 410 7.94 -14.29 -4.01
C ALA A 410 8.66 -14.43 -5.37
N THR A 411 7.90 -14.38 -6.47
CA THR A 411 8.49 -14.47 -7.81
C THR A 411 9.13 -13.13 -8.19
N LEU A 412 10.42 -13.16 -8.49
CA LEU A 412 11.20 -12.01 -8.96
C LEU A 412 11.59 -12.21 -10.42
N ASP A 413 11.06 -11.38 -11.30
CA ASP A 413 11.53 -11.27 -12.68
C ASP A 413 12.51 -10.09 -12.80
N TYR A 414 13.80 -10.41 -12.79
CA TYR A 414 14.88 -9.42 -12.86
C TYR A 414 15.63 -9.51 -14.19
N THR A 415 15.67 -8.38 -14.91
CA THR A 415 16.52 -8.23 -16.10
C THR A 415 17.50 -7.08 -15.88
N TYR A 416 18.78 -7.33 -16.17
CA TYR A 416 19.83 -6.32 -16.11
C TYR A 416 20.45 -6.06 -17.49
N LYS A 417 20.56 -4.79 -17.85
CA LYS A 417 21.28 -4.31 -19.04
C LYS A 417 22.46 -3.44 -18.60
N ALA A 418 23.67 -3.95 -18.82
CA ALA A 418 24.89 -3.17 -18.59
C ALA A 418 25.04 -2.05 -19.65
N LEU A 419 25.52 -0.89 -19.24
CA LEU A 419 25.93 0.20 -20.13
C LEU A 419 27.44 0.14 -20.43
N ALA A 420 27.90 0.85 -21.47
CA ALA A 420 29.27 0.71 -22.01
C ALA A 420 30.40 0.99 -20.99
N SER A 421 30.12 1.77 -19.94
CA SER A 421 31.02 2.15 -18.84
C SER A 421 30.95 1.23 -17.61
N THR A 422 30.15 0.16 -17.63
CA THR A 422 29.94 -0.72 -16.46
C THR A 422 31.26 -1.40 -16.05
N PRO A 423 31.71 -1.29 -14.78
CA PRO A 423 32.93 -1.97 -14.30
C PRO A 423 32.86 -3.49 -14.48
N SER A 424 33.99 -4.14 -14.80
CA SER A 424 34.06 -5.61 -14.91
C SER A 424 33.83 -6.26 -13.54
N GLY A 425 32.72 -7.01 -13.40
CA GLY A 425 32.31 -7.67 -12.14
C GLY A 425 31.05 -7.10 -11.49
N ALA A 426 30.46 -6.04 -12.05
CA ALA A 426 29.37 -5.25 -11.49
C ALA A 426 27.97 -5.92 -11.46
N THR A 427 27.86 -7.24 -11.38
CA THR A 427 26.55 -7.91 -11.27
C THR A 427 26.61 -9.16 -10.42
N SER A 428 27.08 -9.01 -9.18
CA SER A 428 26.82 -10.05 -8.18
C SER A 428 25.32 -10.06 -7.86
N VAL A 429 24.60 -10.99 -8.48
CA VAL A 429 23.18 -11.25 -8.18
C VAL A 429 23.13 -12.31 -7.10
N ILE A 430 22.69 -11.93 -5.91
CA ILE A 430 22.36 -12.89 -4.85
C ILE A 430 20.88 -13.21 -5.00
N LYS A 431 20.59 -14.40 -5.55
CA LYS A 431 19.21 -14.83 -5.82
C LYS A 431 18.51 -15.26 -4.53
N GLY A 432 17.35 -14.66 -4.28
CA GLY A 432 16.23 -15.22 -3.53
C GLY A 432 14.95 -15.01 -4.36
N GLY A 433 13.91 -15.80 -4.07
CA GLY A 433 12.75 -15.98 -4.95
C GLY A 433 12.88 -17.21 -5.86
N SER A 434 11.77 -17.91 -6.09
CA SER A 434 11.66 -19.15 -6.88
C SER A 434 11.58 -18.90 -8.39
#